data_AF-A0A6V7RZE1-F1
#
_entry.id   AF-A0A6V7RZE1-F1
#
_cell.length_a   1.000
_cell.length_b   1.000
_cell.length_c   1.000
_cell.angle_alpha   90.00
_cell.angle_beta   90.00
_cell.angle_gamma   90.00
#
_symmetry.space_group_name_H-M   'P 1'
#
loop_
_entity.id
_entity.type
_entity.pdbx_description
1 polymer ?
#
loop_
_entity_poly.entity_id
_entity_poly.type
_entity_poly.pdbx_seq_one_letter_code
_entity_poly.pdbx_strand_id
1 'polypeptide(L)'
;MLNINSDTPHRKASNSCKQILNDMIACYQNTVCYKKGDRTFEECLHNHNLDEVDESCIILRKAYAQCRRNMLNGNYKMMGNPLSR
;
A
#
# COMPACT_ATOMS: atom_id res chain seq x y z
N MET A 1 -19.87 1.81 19.40
CA MET A 1 -19.26 2.81 18.51
C MET A 1 -18.70 3.92 19.38
N LEU A 2 -17.47 4.37 19.15
CA LEU A 2 -16.84 5.43 19.95
C LEU A 2 -17.58 6.76 19.68
N ASN A 3 -18.09 7.42 20.73
CA ASN A 3 -18.75 8.71 20.62
C ASN A 3 -17.74 9.79 20.21
N ILE A 4 -17.99 10.47 19.10
CA ILE A 4 -17.16 11.55 18.59
C ILE A 4 -17.73 12.87 19.11
N ASN A 5 -17.01 13.53 20.02
CA ASN A 5 -17.33 14.88 20.49
C ASN A 5 -16.48 15.91 19.73
N SER A 6 -17.05 17.06 19.39
CA SER A 6 -16.35 18.17 18.70
C SER A 6 -15.14 18.69 19.47
N ASP A 7 -15.21 18.64 20.80
CA ASP A 7 -14.25 19.28 21.70
C ASP A 7 -13.05 18.40 22.01
N THR A 8 -13.14 17.11 21.68
CA THR A 8 -12.03 16.15 21.73
C THR A 8 -11.92 15.49 20.37
N PRO A 9 -11.24 16.12 19.38
CA PRO A 9 -11.01 15.48 18.10
C PRO A 9 -10.17 14.23 18.34
N HIS A 10 -10.82 13.06 18.33
CA HIS A 10 -10.12 11.78 18.35
C HIS A 10 -9.15 11.80 17.18
N ARG A 11 -7.85 11.66 17.46
CA ARG A 11 -6.82 11.61 16.41
C ARG A 11 -7.27 10.55 15.41
N LYS A 12 -7.63 10.98 14.19
CA LYS A 12 -8.09 10.06 13.15
C LYS A 12 -7.00 9.01 13.03
N ALA A 13 -7.30 7.75 13.37
CA ALA A 13 -6.34 6.68 13.28
C ALA A 13 -6.09 6.42 11.79
N SER A 14 -5.18 7.20 11.20
CA SER A 14 -4.73 7.03 9.81
C SER A 14 -3.75 5.86 9.74
N ASN A 15 -4.12 4.72 10.33
CA ASN A 15 -3.42 3.45 10.15
C ASN A 15 -3.96 2.73 8.90
N SER A 16 -4.18 3.47 7.81
CA SER A 16 -4.68 2.94 6.55
C SER A 16 -3.55 2.71 5.56
N CYS A 17 -3.51 1.54 4.94
CA CYS A 17 -2.61 1.26 3.81
C CYS A 17 -3.18 1.71 2.46
N LYS A 18 -4.23 2.55 2.45
CA LYS A 18 -4.94 2.92 1.21
C LYS A 18 -4.07 3.71 0.24
N GLN A 19 -3.26 4.63 0.76
CA GLN A 19 -2.41 5.49 -0.08
C GLN A 19 -1.35 4.67 -0.80
N ILE A 20 -0.57 3.89 -0.05
CA ILE A 20 0.45 3.02 -0.65
C ILE A 20 -0.14 1.93 -1.56
N LEU A 21 -1.37 1.47 -1.30
CA LEU A 21 -2.10 0.58 -2.22
C LEU A 21 -2.41 1.29 -3.55
N ASN A 22 -2.93 2.50 -3.50
CA ASN A 22 -3.23 3.29 -4.69
C ASN A 22 -1.95 3.59 -5.49
N ASP A 23 -0.87 3.97 -4.82
CA ASP A 23 0.43 4.25 -5.44
C ASP A 23 0.99 2.99 -6.10
N MET A 24 0.91 1.84 -5.43
CA MET A 24 1.31 0.55 -6.00
C MET A 24 0.48 0.22 -7.26
N ILE A 25 -0.85 0.32 -7.19
CA ILE A 25 -1.72 0.04 -8.34
C ILE A 25 -1.37 0.96 -9.51
N ALA A 26 -1.25 2.27 -9.25
CA ALA A 26 -0.90 3.25 -10.27
C ALA A 26 0.48 2.98 -10.88
N CYS A 27 1.44 2.52 -10.08
CA CYS A 27 2.76 2.12 -10.57
C CYS A 27 2.64 0.94 -11.54
N TYR A 28 2.00 -0.15 -11.11
CA TYR A 28 1.84 -1.35 -11.94
C TYR A 28 1.04 -1.10 -13.22
N GLN A 29 0.00 -0.26 -13.19
CA GLN A 29 -0.76 0.15 -14.37
C GLN A 29 0.10 0.84 -15.44
N ASN A 30 1.22 1.45 -15.04
CA ASN A 30 2.13 2.15 -15.95
C ASN A 30 3.27 1.28 -16.48
N THR A 31 3.47 0.08 -15.92
CA THR A 31 4.54 -0.84 -16.32
C THR A 31 4.32 -1.41 -17.72
N VAL A 32 5.43 -1.82 -18.36
CA VAL A 32 5.41 -2.52 -19.64
C VAL A 32 4.62 -3.82 -19.52
N CYS A 33 4.75 -4.53 -18.41
CA CYS A 33 4.00 -5.76 -18.16
C CYS A 33 2.49 -5.58 -18.31
N TYR A 34 1.92 -4.54 -17.69
CA TYR A 34 0.48 -4.29 -17.73
C TYR A 34 0.03 -3.70 -19.07
N LYS A 35 0.84 -2.81 -19.66
CA LYS A 35 0.53 -2.15 -20.94
C LYS A 35 0.55 -3.08 -22.15
N LYS A 36 1.30 -4.18 -22.10
CA LYS A 36 1.30 -5.20 -23.16
C LYS A 36 -0.08 -5.86 -23.33
N GLY A 37 -0.96 -5.82 -22.32
CA GLY A 37 -2.35 -6.29 -22.42
C GLY A 37 -2.54 -7.81 -22.40
N ASP A 38 -1.49 -8.59 -22.62
CA ASP A 38 -1.54 -10.06 -22.64
C ASP A 38 -1.51 -10.71 -21.25
N ARG A 39 -1.34 -9.90 -20.19
CA ARG A 39 -1.19 -10.37 -18.81
C ARG A 39 -2.15 -9.66 -17.87
N THR A 40 -2.64 -10.42 -16.91
CA THR A 40 -3.43 -9.92 -15.80
C THR A 40 -2.59 -9.10 -14.83
N PHE A 41 -3.24 -8.25 -14.03
CA PHE A 41 -2.57 -7.49 -12.98
C PHE A 41 -1.84 -8.41 -12.00
N GLU A 42 -2.43 -9.56 -11.66
CA GLU A 42 -1.85 -10.55 -10.75
C GLU A 42 -0.56 -11.15 -11.32
N GLU A 43 -0.54 -11.51 -12.61
CA GLU A 43 0.67 -11.99 -13.28
C GLU A 43 1.78 -10.92 -13.27
N CYS A 44 1.44 -9.65 -13.49
CA CYS A 44 2.41 -8.56 -13.38
C CYS A 44 2.88 -8.32 -11.95
N LEU A 45 2.01 -8.49 -10.95
CA LEU A 45 2.37 -8.37 -9.54
C LEU A 45 3.38 -9.45 -9.12
N HIS A 46 3.35 -10.62 -9.74
CA HIS A 46 4.28 -11.73 -9.51
C HIS A 46 5.50 -11.74 -10.44
N ASN A 47 5.56 -10.83 -11.41
CA ASN A 47 6.71 -10.67 -12.31
C ASN A 47 7.89 -10.01 -11.58
N HIS A 48 9.08 -10.58 -11.75
CA HIS A 48 10.34 -10.09 -11.18
C HIS A 48 11.32 -9.59 -12.24
N ASN A 49 10.91 -9.57 -13.51
CA ASN A 49 11.71 -9.01 -14.59
C ASN A 49 11.73 -7.48 -14.52
N LEU A 50 12.92 -6.92 -14.26
CA LEU A 50 13.14 -5.48 -14.16
C LEU A 50 12.98 -4.73 -15.49
N ASP A 51 13.04 -5.43 -16.62
CA ASP A 51 12.78 -4.83 -17.94
C ASP A 51 11.28 -4.59 -18.19
N GLU A 52 10.43 -5.27 -17.42
CA GLU A 52 8.97 -5.20 -17.59
C GLU A 52 8.26 -4.55 -16.41
N VAL A 53 8.86 -4.58 -15.22
CA VAL A 53 8.34 -4.01 -13.98
C VAL A 53 9.45 -3.22 -13.29
N ASP A 54 9.25 -1.91 -13.20
CA ASP A 54 10.20 -1.00 -12.57
C ASP A 54 10.49 -1.38 -11.11
N GLU A 55 11.72 -1.18 -10.67
CA GLU A 55 12.15 -1.45 -9.29
C GLU A 55 11.31 -0.66 -8.27
N SER A 56 10.89 0.56 -8.62
CA SER A 56 10.02 1.40 -7.80
C SER A 56 8.68 0.73 -7.48
N CYS A 57 8.07 0.03 -8.45
CA CYS A 57 6.83 -0.71 -8.23
C CYS A 57 7.04 -1.92 -7.31
N ILE A 58 8.19 -2.58 -7.42
CA ILE A 58 8.56 -3.69 -6.53
C ILE A 58 8.75 -3.19 -5.09
N ILE A 59 9.35 -2.01 -4.91
CA ILE A 59 9.49 -1.35 -3.60
C ILE A 59 8.11 -1.04 -3.02
N LEU A 60 7.20 -0.47 -3.80
CA LEU A 60 5.82 -0.19 -3.37
C LEU A 60 5.07 -1.48 -2.98
N ARG A 61 5.22 -2.56 -3.73
CA ARG A 61 4.65 -3.89 -3.38
C ARG A 61 5.15 -4.37 -2.03
N LYS A 62 6.46 -4.29 -1.78
CA LYS A 62 7.08 -4.68 -0.49
C LYS A 62 6.58 -3.78 0.65
N ALA A 63 6.51 -2.48 0.42
CA ALA A 63 6.07 -1.50 1.40
C ALA A 63 4.58 -1.68 1.74
N TYR A 64 3.71 -1.95 0.76
CA TYR A 64 2.30 -2.28 1.01
C TYR A 64 2.15 -3.55 1.86
N ALA A 65 2.91 -4.61 1.54
CA ALA A 65 2.92 -5.84 2.33
C ALA A 65 3.40 -5.59 3.77
N GLN A 66 4.40 -4.72 3.97
CA GLN A 66 4.85 -4.32 5.30
C GLN A 66 3.79 -3.47 6.03
N CYS A 67 3.12 -2.55 5.34
CA CYS A 67 2.04 -1.75 5.90
C CYS A 67 0.93 -2.66 6.46
N ARG A 68 0.51 -3.68 5.70
CA ARG A 68 -0.49 -4.65 6.15
C ARG A 68 -0.06 -5.42 7.39
N ARG A 69 1.21 -5.84 7.45
CA ARG A 69 1.77 -6.51 8.64
C ARG A 69 1.77 -5.57 9.86
N ASN A 70 2.12 -4.30 9.67
CA ASN A 70 2.14 -3.32 10.75
C ASN A 70 0.75 -3.07 11.36
N MET A 71 -0.33 -3.17 10.58
CA MET A 71 -1.70 -3.05 11.11
C MET A 71 -2.05 -4.14 12.14
N LEU A 72 -1.39 -5.29 12.08
CA LEU A 72 -1.58 -6.39 13.03
C LEU A 72 -0.73 -6.24 14.31
N ASN A 73 0.31 -5.42 14.27
CA ASN A 73 1.21 -5.21 15.39
C ASN A 73 0.66 -4.13 16.35
N GLY A 74 0.44 -4.53 17.61
CA GLY A 74 -0.10 -3.66 18.66
C GLY A 74 0.70 -2.38 18.91
N ASN A 75 2.03 -2.41 18.71
CA ASN A 75 2.89 -1.24 18.89
C ASN A 75 2.53 -0.14 17.88
N TYR A 76 2.27 -0.51 16.62
CA TYR A 76 1.87 0.44 15.58
C TYR A 76 0.40 0.87 15.69
N LYS A 77 -0.44 0.15 16.44
CA LYS A 77 -1.79 0.65 16.79
C LYS A 77 -1.70 1.89 17.67
N MET A 78 -0.74 1.92 18.60
CA MET A 78 -0.54 3.03 19.54
C MET A 78 0.32 4.15 18.95
N MET A 79 1.46 3.81 18.33
CA MET A 79 2.42 4.79 17.81
C MET A 79 2.07 5.31 16.42
N GLY A 80 1.23 4.60 15.68
CA GLY A 80 0.96 4.83 14.27
C GLY A 80 1.88 4.00 13.38
N ASN A 81 1.35 3.55 12.25
CA ASN A 81 2.12 2.82 11.25
C ASN A 81 2.93 3.82 10.39
N PRO A 82 4.26 3.68 10.27
CA PRO A 82 5.06 4.60 9.47
C PRO A 82 4.76 4.55 7.97
N LEU A 83 4.11 3.47 7.50
CA LEU A 83 3.77 3.24 6.10
C LEU A 83 2.30 3.52 5.76
N SER A 84 1.55 4.13 6.68
CA SER A 84 0.12 4.44 6.52
C SER A 84 -0.16 5.92 6.26
N ARG A 85 0.88 6.69 5.91
CA ARG A 85 0.81 8.12 5.61
C ARG A 85 0.76 8.38 4.12
#